data_AF-A0A072VMN5-F1
#
_entry.id   AF-A0A072VMN5-F1
#
_cell.length_a   1.000
_cell.length_b   1.000
_cell.length_c   1.000
_cell.angle_alpha   90.00
_cell.angle_beta   90.00
_cell.angle_gamma   90.00
#
_symmetry.space_group_name_H-M   'P 1'
#
loop_
_entity.id
_entity.type
_entity.pdbx_description
1 polymer ?
#
loop_
_entity_poly.entity_id
_entity_poly.type
_entity_poly.pdbx_seq_one_letter_code
_entity_poly.pdbx_strand_id
1 'polypeptide(L)'
;MAHVSNLVFLASIFLFNIINIPFLTNVISSCNGPCKTLNDCAGQLICINGKCNDDPDVGTNICTKPSPPSPSGDKCKSSGTLEYDGESFPQFKCSPPVSSSTQALLTLNDFSEGGDEGAPSQCDEQFHSYSERVVALSTGWYNGGSRCGIMTCWLKYSLIFFGSLAF
;
A
#
# COMPACT_ATOMS: atom_id res chain seq x y z
N MET A 1 25.35 -5.13 -50.67
CA MET A 1 25.23 -6.00 -49.48
C MET A 1 26.14 -5.51 -48.32
N ALA A 2 26.11 -4.22 -47.97
CA ALA A 2 26.95 -3.67 -46.88
C ALA A 2 26.16 -2.94 -45.78
N HIS A 3 24.83 -2.86 -45.91
CA HIS A 3 23.98 -2.12 -44.97
C HIS A 3 23.39 -2.98 -43.84
N VAL A 4 23.51 -4.31 -43.94
CA VAL A 4 22.94 -5.27 -42.97
C VAL A 4 23.88 -5.48 -41.77
N SER A 5 25.20 -5.35 -41.97
CA SER A 5 26.19 -5.65 -40.92
C SER A 5 26.29 -4.60 -39.80
N ASN A 6 26.03 -3.32 -40.09
CA ASN A 6 26.08 -2.25 -39.07
C ASN A 6 24.86 -2.26 -38.13
N LEU A 7 23.70 -2.70 -38.63
CA LEU A 7 22.47 -2.79 -37.81
C LEU A 7 22.57 -3.95 -36.80
N VAL A 8 23.22 -5.05 -37.18
CA VAL A 8 23.48 -6.21 -36.30
C VAL A 8 24.51 -5.87 -35.22
N PHE A 9 25.51 -5.04 -35.54
CA PHE A 9 26.51 -4.58 -34.58
C PHE A 9 25.92 -3.63 -33.52
N LEU A 10 25.06 -2.70 -33.93
CA LEU A 10 24.37 -1.78 -33.01
C LEU A 10 23.35 -2.52 -32.12
N ALA A 11 22.64 -3.51 -32.67
CA ALA A 11 21.73 -4.36 -31.89
C ALA A 11 22.47 -5.19 -30.82
N SER A 12 23.69 -5.64 -31.12
CA SER A 12 24.51 -6.43 -30.17
C SER A 12 24.99 -5.59 -28.98
N ILE A 13 25.37 -4.32 -29.19
CA ILE A 13 25.80 -3.43 -28.09
C ILE A 13 24.63 -3.07 -27.17
N PHE A 14 23.43 -2.91 -27.72
CA PHE A 14 22.22 -2.70 -26.92
C PHE A 14 21.88 -3.91 -26.05
N LEU A 15 22.03 -5.14 -26.57
CA LEU A 15 21.76 -6.37 -25.81
C LEU A 15 22.78 -6.62 -24.68
N PHE A 16 24.06 -6.28 -24.86
CA PHE A 16 25.08 -6.43 -23.81
C PHE A 16 24.91 -5.46 -22.62
N ASN A 17 24.25 -4.30 -22.82
CA ASN A 17 24.00 -3.34 -21.74
C ASN A 17 22.78 -3.69 -20.87
N ILE A 18 21.88 -4.58 -21.31
CA ILE A 18 20.70 -5.00 -20.53
C ILE A 18 21.04 -6.10 -19.52
N ILE A 19 22.13 -6.85 -19.75
CA ILE A 19 22.54 -7.99 -18.90
C ILE A 19 23.34 -7.52 -17.66
N ASN A 20 23.84 -6.27 -17.67
CA ASN A 20 24.62 -5.68 -16.57
C ASN A 20 23.84 -4.70 -15.70
N ILE A 21 22.52 -4.61 -15.84
CA ILE A 21 21.72 -3.91 -14.83
C ILE A 21 21.66 -4.86 -13.62
N PRO A 22 22.28 -4.52 -12.47
CA PRO A 22 22.06 -5.30 -11.26
C PRO A 22 20.55 -5.25 -11.02
N PHE A 23 19.90 -6.40 -11.14
CA PHE A 23 18.54 -6.58 -10.66
C PHE A 23 18.57 -6.20 -9.18
N LEU A 24 18.22 -4.95 -8.86
CA LEU A 24 17.82 -4.60 -7.51
C LEU A 24 16.46 -5.27 -7.30
N THR A 25 16.51 -6.54 -6.93
CA THR A 25 15.43 -7.11 -6.14
C THR A 25 15.45 -6.31 -4.85
N ASN A 26 14.50 -5.38 -4.71
CA ASN A 26 14.22 -4.78 -3.41
C ASN A 26 13.63 -5.91 -2.56
N VAL A 27 14.51 -6.71 -1.95
CA VAL A 27 14.11 -7.74 -1.01
C VAL A 27 13.57 -6.99 0.20
N ILE A 28 12.25 -7.02 0.35
CA ILE A 28 11.56 -6.36 1.44
C ILE A 28 11.87 -7.12 2.73
N SER A 29 12.59 -6.46 3.64
CA SER A 29 13.03 -6.97 4.92
C SER A 29 11.97 -6.78 6.01
N SER A 30 11.80 -7.80 6.85
CA SER A 30 10.99 -7.74 8.08
C SER A 30 11.81 -7.15 9.24
N CYS A 31 11.27 -7.16 10.45
CA CYS A 31 11.93 -6.64 11.66
C CYS A 31 13.37 -7.14 11.84
N ASN A 32 14.27 -6.21 12.18
CA ASN A 32 15.72 -6.42 12.29
C ASN A 32 16.43 -6.85 10.99
N GLY A 33 15.71 -6.96 9.87
CA GLY A 33 16.28 -7.27 8.57
C GLY A 33 17.04 -6.09 7.96
N PRO A 34 17.95 -6.34 7.00
CA PRO A 34 18.80 -5.32 6.41
C PRO A 34 18.02 -4.38 5.49
N CYS A 35 18.38 -3.10 5.50
CA CYS A 35 17.81 -2.08 4.61
C CYS A 35 18.85 -1.00 4.27
N LYS A 36 18.67 -0.35 3.12
CA LYS A 36 19.43 0.82 2.67
C LYS A 36 18.51 2.03 2.48
N THR A 37 17.29 1.78 2.00
CA THR A 37 16.27 2.79 1.77
C THR A 37 15.02 2.48 2.57
N LEU A 38 14.15 3.47 2.69
CA LEU A 38 12.88 3.35 3.40
C LEU A 38 11.91 2.35 2.73
N ASN A 39 12.11 2.04 1.44
CA ASN A 39 11.31 1.08 0.68
C ASN A 39 11.82 -0.37 0.80
N ASP A 40 12.94 -0.59 1.48
CA ASP A 40 13.50 -1.92 1.68
C ASP A 40 12.85 -2.65 2.86
N CYS A 41 11.95 -1.99 3.60
CA CYS A 41 11.31 -2.51 4.80
C CYS A 41 9.83 -2.84 4.55
N ALA A 42 9.35 -3.91 5.19
CA ALA A 42 7.97 -4.35 5.06
C ALA A 42 7.00 -3.43 5.83
N GLY A 43 5.89 -3.08 5.18
CA GLY A 43 4.76 -2.43 5.85
C GLY A 43 5.10 -1.03 6.35
N GLN A 44 4.96 -0.81 7.66
CA GLN A 44 5.20 0.50 8.30
C GLN A 44 6.58 0.58 8.96
N LEU A 45 7.45 -0.38 8.72
CA LEU A 45 8.80 -0.37 9.25
C LEU A 45 9.65 0.68 8.54
N ILE A 46 10.49 1.38 9.30
CA ILE A 46 11.43 2.35 8.78
C ILE A 46 12.87 1.82 8.83
N CYS A 47 13.71 2.31 7.93
CA CYS A 47 15.11 1.92 7.88
C CYS A 47 15.95 2.81 8.81
N ILE A 48 16.28 2.30 9.99
CA ILE A 48 17.14 2.98 10.97
C ILE A 48 18.42 2.19 11.14
N ASN A 49 19.57 2.84 10.98
CA ASN A 49 20.90 2.24 11.14
C ASN A 49 21.10 0.96 10.31
N GLY A 50 20.53 0.94 9.10
CA GLY A 50 20.60 -0.19 8.18
C GLY A 50 19.72 -1.39 8.56
N LYS A 51 18.78 -1.21 9.49
CA LYS A 51 17.81 -2.23 9.91
C LYS A 51 16.37 -1.72 9.91
N CYS A 52 15.44 -2.59 9.52
CA CYS A 52 14.01 -2.31 9.60
C CYS A 52 13.52 -2.37 11.05
N ASN A 53 13.02 -1.23 11.53
CA ASN A 53 12.53 -1.04 12.90
C ASN A 53 11.18 -0.30 12.89
N ASP A 54 10.52 -0.30 14.04
CA ASP A 54 9.32 0.50 14.28
C ASP A 54 9.60 2.01 14.11
N ASP A 55 8.59 2.75 13.65
CA ASP A 55 8.64 4.20 13.52
C ASP A 55 8.35 4.85 14.89
N PRO A 56 9.32 5.51 15.54
CA PRO A 56 9.13 6.11 16.86
C PRO A 56 8.19 7.32 16.84
N ASP A 57 8.04 7.99 15.70
CA ASP A 57 7.18 9.17 15.56
C ASP A 57 5.71 8.76 15.37
N VAL A 58 5.48 7.58 14.78
CA VAL A 58 4.15 7.02 14.56
C VAL A 58 3.73 6.05 15.67
N GLY A 59 4.67 5.59 16.51
CA GLY A 59 4.38 4.74 17.66
C GLY A 59 4.00 3.30 17.30
N THR A 60 4.53 2.76 16.19
CA THR A 60 4.27 1.37 15.81
C THR A 60 4.92 0.40 16.78
N ASN A 61 4.30 -0.77 16.99
CA ASN A 61 4.81 -1.83 17.86
C ASN A 61 4.95 -3.17 17.12
N ILE A 62 5.26 -3.12 15.82
CA ILE A 62 5.28 -4.26 14.90
C ILE A 62 6.46 -5.19 15.17
N CYS A 63 7.62 -4.64 15.57
CA CYS A 63 8.78 -5.45 15.96
C CYS A 63 8.74 -5.89 17.42
N THR A 64 7.86 -5.27 18.21
CA THR A 64 7.70 -5.56 19.64
C THR A 64 6.55 -6.54 19.91
N LYS A 65 5.55 -6.60 19.01
CA LYS A 65 4.44 -7.57 19.05
C LYS A 65 4.39 -8.32 17.72
N PRO A 66 4.43 -9.66 17.72
CA PRO A 66 4.28 -10.43 16.48
C PRO A 66 2.90 -10.12 15.90
N SER A 67 2.88 -9.33 14.84
CA SER A 67 1.69 -9.17 14.00
C SER A 67 1.50 -10.46 13.20
N PRO A 68 0.25 -10.85 12.88
CA PRO A 68 0.00 -11.94 11.93
C PRO A 68 0.82 -11.72 10.66
N PRO A 69 1.34 -12.79 10.03
CA PRO A 69 2.20 -12.65 8.86
C PRO A 69 1.45 -11.87 7.78
N SER A 70 1.95 -10.67 7.47
CA SER A 70 1.55 -9.96 6.27
C SER A 70 1.98 -10.82 5.09
N PRO A 71 1.09 -11.24 4.18
CA PRO A 71 1.42 -12.18 3.13
C PRO A 71 2.34 -11.49 2.11
N SER A 72 3.65 -11.57 2.35
CA SER A 72 4.67 -11.26 1.37
C SER A 72 4.79 -12.46 0.42
N GLY A 73 4.19 -12.36 -0.77
CA GLY A 73 4.47 -13.33 -1.84
C GLY A 73 3.41 -13.43 -2.92
N ASP A 74 2.14 -13.27 -2.56
CA ASP A 74 1.05 -13.26 -3.54
C ASP A 74 0.61 -11.82 -3.76
N LYS A 75 0.63 -11.36 -5.02
CA LYS A 75 -0.05 -10.10 -5.39
C LYS A 75 -1.45 -10.14 -4.78
N CYS A 76 -1.86 -9.09 -4.07
CA CYS A 76 -3.21 -9.01 -3.53
C CYS A 76 -4.22 -9.25 -4.67
N LYS A 77 -4.99 -10.33 -4.54
CA LYS A 77 -5.96 -10.79 -5.54
C LYS A 77 -7.36 -10.63 -4.97
N SER A 78 -8.33 -10.52 -5.87
CA SER A 78 -9.72 -10.57 -5.50
C SER A 78 -10.04 -11.90 -4.79
N SER A 79 -10.79 -11.80 -3.70
CA SER A 79 -11.31 -12.94 -2.94
C SER A 79 -12.68 -13.41 -3.44
N GLY A 80 -13.28 -12.71 -4.39
CA GLY A 80 -14.61 -12.99 -4.92
C GLY A 80 -15.22 -11.78 -5.63
N THR A 81 -16.50 -11.89 -5.95
CA THR A 81 -17.26 -10.83 -6.65
C THR A 81 -18.58 -10.59 -5.89
N LEU A 82 -19.04 -9.35 -5.82
CA LEU A 82 -20.40 -8.99 -5.39
C LEU A 82 -21.18 -8.56 -6.61
N GLU A 83 -22.40 -9.04 -6.74
CA GLU A 83 -23.35 -8.57 -7.75
C GLU A 83 -24.22 -7.50 -7.11
N TYR A 84 -24.26 -6.31 -7.71
CA TYR A 84 -25.14 -5.22 -7.30
C TYR A 84 -25.70 -4.54 -8.55
N ASP A 85 -27.03 -4.44 -8.62
CA ASP A 85 -27.77 -3.88 -9.77
C ASP A 85 -27.38 -4.48 -11.14
N GLY A 86 -27.03 -5.76 -11.17
CA GLY A 86 -26.58 -6.46 -12.38
C GLY A 86 -25.13 -6.18 -12.78
N GLU A 87 -24.38 -5.43 -11.98
CA GLU A 87 -22.94 -5.21 -12.14
C GLU A 87 -22.12 -6.04 -11.14
N SER A 88 -21.02 -6.59 -11.64
CA SER A 88 -20.07 -7.42 -10.88
C SER A 88 -18.91 -6.60 -10.32
N PHE A 89 -18.80 -6.50 -8.99
CA PHE A 89 -17.74 -5.78 -8.29
C PHE A 89 -16.74 -6.72 -7.60
N PRO A 90 -15.43 -6.54 -7.76
CA PRO A 90 -14.44 -7.40 -7.10
C PRO A 90 -14.36 -7.12 -5.60
N GLN A 91 -14.32 -8.18 -4.80
CA GLN A 91 -14.07 -8.12 -3.36
C GLN A 91 -12.58 -8.36 -3.06
N PHE A 92 -12.04 -7.64 -2.09
CA PHE A 92 -10.67 -7.84 -1.63
C PHE A 92 -10.61 -7.95 -0.11
N LYS A 93 -9.93 -8.98 0.39
CA LYS A 93 -9.57 -9.11 1.83
C LYS A 93 -8.18 -8.54 2.14
N CYS A 94 -7.48 -8.07 1.12
CA CYS A 94 -6.13 -7.55 1.20
C CYS A 94 -6.04 -6.18 0.52
N SER A 95 -4.91 -5.51 0.71
CA SER A 95 -4.55 -4.28 0.02
C SER A 95 -3.09 -4.36 -0.42
N PRO A 96 -2.64 -3.50 -1.36
CA PRO A 96 -1.23 -3.46 -1.75
C PRO A 96 -0.31 -3.27 -0.53
N PRO A 97 0.98 -3.66 -0.62
CA PRO A 97 1.92 -3.45 0.47
C PRO A 97 2.00 -1.98 0.89
N VAL A 98 1.97 -1.74 2.20
CA VAL A 98 2.26 -0.41 2.75
C VAL A 98 3.77 -0.17 2.65
N SER A 99 4.13 1.04 2.24
CA SER A 99 5.48 1.60 2.26
C SER A 99 5.42 3.05 2.78
N SER A 100 6.59 3.69 2.91
CA SER A 100 6.69 5.11 3.27
C SER A 100 5.98 6.08 2.33
N SER A 101 5.74 5.67 1.08
CA SER A 101 5.02 6.44 0.07
C SER A 101 4.05 5.52 -0.65
N THR A 102 3.09 4.99 0.11
CA THR A 102 2.05 4.11 -0.43
C THR A 102 1.16 4.91 -1.39
N GLN A 103 1.05 4.44 -2.63
CA GLN A 103 0.09 5.01 -3.58
C GLN A 103 -1.32 4.53 -3.23
N ALA A 104 -2.24 5.47 -3.16
CA ALA A 104 -3.63 5.22 -2.85
C ALA A 104 -4.55 6.13 -3.67
N LEU A 105 -5.78 5.70 -3.82
CA LEU A 105 -6.86 6.50 -4.36
C LEU A 105 -7.63 7.11 -3.18
N LEU A 106 -7.74 8.44 -3.16
CA LEU A 106 -8.52 9.17 -2.16
C LEU A 106 -9.94 9.42 -2.68
N THR A 107 -10.93 8.86 -2.00
CA THR A 107 -12.35 9.13 -2.19
C THR A 107 -12.89 10.02 -1.07
N LEU A 108 -14.01 10.70 -1.31
CA LEU A 108 -14.71 11.48 -0.28
C LEU A 108 -15.77 10.60 0.35
N ASN A 109 -15.82 10.60 1.69
CA ASN A 109 -16.85 9.90 2.47
C ASN A 109 -17.47 10.85 3.50
N ASP A 110 -18.72 10.58 3.89
CA ASP A 110 -19.43 11.28 4.93
C ASP A 110 -19.51 10.42 6.21
N PHE A 111 -18.81 10.86 7.26
CA PHE A 111 -18.75 10.17 8.55
C PHE A 111 -19.75 10.73 9.58
N SER A 112 -20.62 11.66 9.19
CA SER A 112 -21.56 12.31 10.10
C SER A 112 -22.81 11.44 10.37
N GLU A 113 -23.47 11.70 11.49
CA GLU A 113 -24.71 11.01 11.85
C GLU A 113 -25.81 11.31 10.81
N GLY A 114 -26.41 10.26 10.26
CA GLY A 114 -27.43 10.37 9.21
C GLY A 114 -26.87 10.62 7.79
N GLY A 115 -25.55 10.52 7.61
CA GLY A 115 -24.88 10.50 6.30
C GLY A 115 -25.08 9.18 5.53
N ASP A 116 -24.36 9.04 4.41
CA ASP A 116 -24.53 7.96 3.43
C ASP A 116 -24.35 6.53 3.99
N GLU A 117 -23.52 6.36 5.03
CA GLU A 117 -23.17 5.04 5.57
C GLU A 117 -24.03 4.58 6.76
N GLY A 118 -24.79 5.49 7.38
CA GLY A 118 -25.75 5.19 8.45
C GLY A 118 -25.20 4.56 9.74
N ALA A 119 -23.90 4.23 9.80
CA ALA A 119 -23.23 3.54 10.89
C ALA A 119 -22.04 4.36 11.42
N PRO A 120 -21.74 4.25 12.73
CA PRO A 120 -20.58 4.90 13.31
C PRO A 120 -19.26 4.26 12.85
N SER A 121 -18.16 4.99 12.99
CA SER A 121 -16.81 4.55 12.60
C SER A 121 -16.35 3.35 13.42
N GLN A 122 -15.81 2.34 12.75
CA GLN A 122 -15.43 1.07 13.37
C GLN A 122 -14.35 1.17 14.47
N CYS A 123 -13.51 2.21 14.44
CA CYS A 123 -12.39 2.36 15.37
C CYS A 123 -12.80 2.80 16.78
N ASP A 124 -13.85 3.61 16.90
CA ASP A 124 -14.24 4.27 18.13
C ASP A 124 -15.75 4.31 18.36
N GLU A 125 -16.51 3.66 17.48
CA GLU A 125 -17.97 3.54 17.50
C GLU A 125 -18.68 4.90 17.54
N GLN A 126 -18.10 5.91 16.89
CA GLN A 126 -18.63 7.28 16.85
C GLN A 126 -18.80 7.82 15.42
N PHE A 127 -19.70 8.79 15.30
CA PHE A 127 -19.79 9.65 14.12
C PHE A 127 -18.81 10.81 14.23
N HIS A 128 -18.30 11.28 13.09
CA HIS A 128 -17.36 12.39 13.03
C HIS A 128 -17.93 13.55 12.20
N SER A 129 -17.66 14.78 12.64
CA SER A 129 -17.99 15.96 11.87
C SER A 129 -17.18 16.02 10.57
N TYR A 130 -17.76 16.58 9.49
CA TYR A 130 -17.02 16.90 8.26
C TYR A 130 -15.78 17.79 8.47
N SER A 131 -15.70 18.51 9.59
CA SER A 131 -14.54 19.34 9.94
C SER A 131 -13.38 18.53 10.52
N GLU A 132 -13.65 17.31 10.97
CA GLU A 132 -12.63 16.40 11.47
C GLU A 132 -11.87 15.76 10.31
N ARG A 133 -10.55 15.66 10.46
CA ARG A 133 -9.68 15.06 9.45
C ARG A 133 -9.53 13.57 9.73
N VAL A 134 -10.58 12.82 9.40
CA VAL A 134 -10.62 11.36 9.52
C VAL A 134 -10.64 10.70 8.14
N VAL A 135 -10.14 9.48 8.07
CA VAL A 135 -10.10 8.68 6.84
C VAL A 135 -10.46 7.22 7.16
N ALA A 136 -11.16 6.57 6.24
CA ALA A 136 -11.30 5.13 6.22
C ALA A 136 -10.21 4.51 5.34
N LEU A 137 -9.80 3.28 5.66
CA LEU A 137 -8.81 2.53 4.89
C LEU A 137 -9.47 1.29 4.29
N SER A 138 -9.06 0.89 3.09
CA SER A 138 -9.48 -0.40 2.52
C SER A 138 -9.15 -1.55 3.49
N THR A 139 -9.93 -2.64 3.43
CA THR A 139 -9.91 -3.74 4.40
C THR A 139 -8.51 -4.25 4.76
N GLY A 140 -7.63 -4.42 3.77
CA GLY A 140 -6.27 -4.90 4.01
C GLY A 140 -5.36 -3.89 4.69
N TRP A 141 -5.52 -2.59 4.42
CA TRP A 141 -4.79 -1.54 5.13
C TRP A 141 -5.36 -1.26 6.52
N TYR A 142 -6.69 -1.34 6.68
CA TYR A 142 -7.34 -1.27 7.99
C TYR A 142 -6.79 -2.35 8.94
N ASN A 143 -6.56 -3.56 8.41
CA ASN A 143 -5.87 -4.66 9.10
C ASN A 143 -6.43 -4.88 10.53
N GLY A 144 -7.75 -5.06 10.61
CA GLY A 144 -8.46 -5.34 11.85
C GLY A 144 -8.33 -4.24 12.91
N GLY A 145 -8.19 -2.98 12.52
CA GLY A 145 -8.10 -1.85 13.45
C GLY A 145 -6.69 -1.55 13.96
N SER A 146 -5.66 -2.24 13.45
CA SER A 146 -4.26 -1.98 13.84
C SER A 146 -3.78 -0.55 13.59
N ARG A 147 -4.52 0.23 12.77
CA ARG A 147 -4.23 1.63 12.44
C ARG A 147 -5.23 2.62 13.04
N CYS A 148 -6.14 2.18 13.91
CA CYS A 148 -7.09 3.07 14.56
C CYS A 148 -6.38 4.14 15.41
N GLY A 149 -6.83 5.39 15.29
CA GLY A 149 -6.26 6.53 16.03
C GLY A 149 -4.86 6.95 15.60
N ILE A 150 -4.31 6.39 14.52
CA ILE A 150 -2.99 6.74 14.01
C ILE A 150 -3.11 7.80 12.91
N MET A 151 -2.20 8.77 12.92
CA MET A 151 -2.15 9.81 11.91
C MET A 151 -1.45 9.32 10.63
N THR A 152 -2.07 9.58 9.48
CA THR A 152 -1.50 9.30 8.16
C THR A 152 -1.23 10.60 7.41
N CYS A 153 -0.05 10.72 6.80
CA CYS A 153 0.27 11.85 5.95
C CYS A 153 -0.17 11.59 4.50
N TRP A 154 -0.90 12.54 3.91
CA TRP A 154 -1.37 12.46 2.53
C TRP A 154 -0.68 13.52 1.68
N LEU A 155 0.00 13.09 0.62
CA LEU A 155 0.62 13.98 -0.36
C LEU A 155 -0.36 14.24 -1.51
N LYS A 156 -0.67 15.52 -1.76
CA LYS A 156 -1.74 15.99 -2.66
C LYS A 156 -1.52 15.68 -4.16
N TYR A 157 -0.41 15.04 -4.55
CA TYR A 157 0.01 14.89 -5.95
C TYR A 157 -0.27 13.52 -6.59
N SER A 158 -1.18 12.72 -6.03
CA SER A 158 -1.64 11.49 -6.68
C SER A 158 -3.16 11.45 -6.71
N LEU A 159 -3.75 12.13 -7.71
CA LEU A 159 -5.13 11.93 -8.12
C LEU A 159 -5.26 10.60 -8.87
N ILE A 160 -6.39 9.91 -8.70
CA ILE A 160 -7.24 9.31 -9.77
C ILE A 160 -8.45 8.66 -9.08
N PHE A 161 -9.65 9.17 -9.38
CA PHE A 161 -10.99 8.80 -8.88
C PHE A 161 -11.42 7.35 -9.16
N PHE A 162 -12.23 6.75 -8.25
CA PHE A 162 -13.53 6.07 -8.44
C PHE A 162 -13.90 5.15 -7.26
N GLY A 163 -15.17 5.21 -6.83
CA GLY A 163 -15.94 4.06 -6.30
C GLY A 163 -15.77 3.73 -4.82
N SER A 164 -16.73 4.19 -4.01
CA SER A 164 -17.00 3.66 -2.66
C SER A 164 -17.44 2.20 -2.74
N LEU A 165 -16.88 1.34 -1.89
CA LEU A 165 -17.49 0.07 -1.51
C LEU A 165 -17.21 -0.14 -0.02
N ALA A 166 -18.31 0.04 0.70
CA ALA A 166 -18.52 -0.05 2.14
C ALA A 166 -17.92 -1.30 2.79
N PHE A 167 -17.40 -1.13 4.01
CA PHE A 167 -17.64 -2.01 5.17
C PHE A 167 -17.39 -1.24 6.47
#